data_AF-A0A523M2X5-F1
#
_entry.id   AF-A0A523M2X5-F1
#
_cell.length_a   1.000
_cell.length_b   1.000
_cell.length_c   1.000
_cell.angle_alpha   90.00
_cell.angle_beta   90.00
_cell.angle_gamma   90.00
#
_symmetry.space_group_name_H-M   'P 1'
#
loop_
_entity.id
_entity.type
_entity.pdbx_description
1 polymer ?
#
loop_
_entity_poly.entity_id
_entity_poly.type
_entity_poly.pdbx_seq_one_letter_code
_entity_poly.pdbx_strand_id
1 'polypeptide(L)'
;MTLEEQALSLLLRSPRLSLSQILELLDVGDAEFRAIAARNTSVANLLEARQEGTLRSEAPAPRRCPSCTDWFVPYGSARFCSDPCKSIGRLKRAI
;
A
#
# COMPACT_ATOMS: atom_id res chain seq x y z
N MET A 1 -10.73 -11.98 -3.02
CA MET A 1 -10.61 -10.57 -2.60
C MET A 1 -10.92 -9.68 -3.78
N THR A 2 -11.93 -8.81 -3.67
CA THR A 2 -12.23 -7.80 -4.69
C THR A 2 -11.19 -6.68 -4.69
N LEU A 3 -11.19 -5.82 -5.71
CA LEU A 3 -10.29 -4.66 -5.76
C LEU A 3 -10.56 -3.69 -4.60
N GLU A 4 -11.83 -3.48 -4.23
CA GLU A 4 -12.18 -2.63 -3.08
C GLU A 4 -11.62 -3.21 -1.78
N GLU A 5 -11.72 -4.52 -1.58
CA GLU A 5 -11.18 -5.18 -0.38
C GLU A 5 -9.66 -5.06 -0.27
N GLN A 6 -8.95 -5.13 -1.41
CA GLN A 6 -7.51 -4.92 -1.47
C GLN A 6 -7.15 -3.46 -1.17
N ALA A 7 -7.88 -2.51 -1.77
CA ALA A 7 -7.68 -1.08 -1.54
C ALA A 7 -7.96 -0.70 -0.08
N LEU A 8 -9.06 -1.19 0.49
CA LEU A 8 -9.42 -1.01 1.89
C LEU A 8 -8.34 -1.57 2.82
N SER A 9 -7.88 -2.79 2.57
CA SER A 9 -6.80 -3.42 3.35
C SER A 9 -5.50 -2.59 3.30
N LEU A 10 -5.18 -2.00 2.15
CA LEU A 10 -3.98 -1.18 1.98
C LEU A 10 -4.12 0.16 2.72
N LEU A 11 -5.26 0.84 2.56
CA LEU A 11 -5.50 2.15 3.17
C LEU A 11 -5.65 2.06 4.70
N LEU A 12 -6.24 0.98 5.23
CA LEU A 12 -6.36 0.73 6.66
C LEU A 12 -5.01 0.63 7.38
N ARG A 13 -3.92 0.36 6.65
CA ARG A 13 -2.56 0.36 7.21
C ARG A 13 -1.97 1.76 7.37
N SER A 14 -2.56 2.79 6.77
CA SER A 14 -2.05 4.17 6.84
C SER A 14 -2.37 4.80 8.19
N PRO A 15 -1.37 5.24 9.00
CA PRO A 15 -1.64 5.94 10.26
C PRO A 15 -2.16 7.37 10.03
N ARG A 16 -2.11 7.88 8.80
CA ARG A 16 -2.46 9.28 8.47
C ARG A 16 -3.92 9.47 8.04
N LEU A 17 -4.62 8.40 7.69
CA LEU A 17 -6.00 8.47 7.20
C LEU A 17 -6.96 8.00 8.29
N SER A 18 -8.00 8.77 8.60
CA SER A 18 -9.09 8.27 9.46
C SER A 18 -9.90 7.18 8.73
N LEU A 19 -10.64 6.36 9.47
CA LEU A 19 -11.52 5.36 8.84
C LEU A 19 -12.53 6.04 7.90
N SER A 20 -13.15 7.15 8.33
CA SER A 20 -14.09 7.91 7.50
C SER A 20 -13.45 8.40 6.19
N GLN A 21 -12.23 8.94 6.24
CA GLN A 21 -11.51 9.36 5.03
C GLN A 21 -11.23 8.20 4.08
N ILE A 22 -10.94 7.01 4.60
CA ILE A 22 -10.72 5.82 3.78
C ILE A 22 -12.02 5.41 3.07
N LEU A 23 -13.14 5.40 3.80
CA LEU A 23 -14.45 5.06 3.23
C LEU A 23 -14.89 6.07 2.17
N GLU A 24 -14.69 7.36 2.43
CA GLU A 24 -14.94 8.43 1.44
C GLU A 24 -14.07 8.28 0.18
N LEU A 25 -12.77 7.99 0.34
CA LEU A 25 -11.86 7.80 -0.80
C LEU A 25 -12.22 6.61 -1.69
N LEU A 26 -12.85 5.59 -1.10
CA LEU A 26 -13.27 4.38 -1.81
C LEU A 26 -14.74 4.41 -2.24
N ASP A 27 -15.47 5.48 -1.91
CA ASP A 27 -16.92 5.59 -2.12
C ASP A 27 -17.69 4.39 -1.52
N VAL A 28 -17.26 3.92 -0.34
CA VAL A 28 -17.84 2.76 0.36
C VAL A 28 -18.74 3.25 1.48
N GLY A 29 -20.02 2.87 1.45
CA GLY A 29 -20.97 3.17 2.52
C GLY A 29 -20.78 2.27 3.75
N ASP A 30 -21.29 2.71 4.90
CA ASP A 30 -21.18 1.98 6.17
C ASP A 30 -21.73 0.55 6.11
N ALA A 31 -22.87 0.34 5.43
CA ALA A 31 -23.49 -0.97 5.30
C ALA A 31 -22.61 -1.94 4.49
N GLU A 32 -22.02 -1.44 3.41
CA GLU A 32 -21.10 -2.20 2.57
C GLU A 32 -19.80 -2.50 3.30
N PHE A 33 -19.24 -1.52 4.01
CA PHE A 33 -18.07 -1.71 4.85
C PHE A 33 -18.30 -2.79 5.92
N ARG A 34 -19.44 -2.77 6.61
CA ARG A 34 -19.79 -3.83 7.58
C ARG A 34 -19.87 -5.19 6.93
N ALA A 35 -20.44 -5.28 5.72
CA ALA A 35 -20.48 -6.53 4.96
C ALA A 35 -19.08 -7.00 4.54
N ILE A 36 -18.16 -6.08 4.22
CA ILE A 36 -16.75 -6.39 3.93
C ILE A 36 -16.05 -6.90 5.18
N ALA A 37 -16.16 -6.18 6.30
CA ALA A 37 -15.53 -6.56 7.56
C ALA A 37 -16.05 -7.91 8.08
N ALA A 38 -17.34 -8.21 7.91
CA ALA A 38 -17.93 -9.48 8.34
C ALA A 38 -17.43 -10.69 7.54
N ARG A 39 -17.14 -10.52 6.25
CA ARG A 39 -16.70 -11.62 5.37
C ARG A 39 -15.18 -11.72 5.20
N ASN A 40 -14.44 -10.64 5.43
CA ASN A 40 -13.00 -10.57 5.24
C ASN A 40 -12.29 -10.39 6.58
N THR A 41 -11.85 -11.51 7.15
CA THR A 41 -11.14 -11.58 8.43
C THR A 41 -9.86 -10.74 8.43
N SER A 42 -9.21 -10.56 7.28
CA SER A 42 -8.02 -9.69 7.21
C SER A 42 -8.36 -8.23 7.44
N VAL A 43 -9.51 -7.75 6.94
CA VAL A 43 -9.98 -6.39 7.17
C VAL A 43 -10.38 -6.21 8.62
N ALA A 44 -11.11 -7.18 9.19
CA ALA A 44 -11.48 -7.18 10.61
C ALA A 44 -10.24 -7.08 11.52
N ASN A 45 -9.23 -7.93 11.31
CA ASN A 45 -7.99 -7.91 12.10
C ASN A 45 -7.24 -6.59 11.96
N LEU A 46 -7.22 -5.98 10.77
CA LEU A 46 -6.60 -4.67 10.56
C LEU A 46 -7.35 -3.55 11.32
N LEU A 47 -8.67 -3.63 11.41
CA LEU A 47 -9.47 -2.67 12.17
C LEU A 47 -9.20 -2.78 13.67
N GLU A 48 -9.18 -4.00 14.21
CA GLU A 48 -8.84 -4.25 15.62
C GLU A 48 -7.43 -3.74 15.94
N ALA A 49 -6.43 -4.14 15.16
CA ALA A 49 -5.04 -3.70 15.36
C ALA A 49 -4.88 -2.18 15.25
N ARG A 50 -5.70 -1.52 14.43
CA ARG A 50 -5.73 -0.06 14.33
C ARG A 50 -6.33 0.57 15.58
N GLN A 51 -7.43 0.04 16.09
CA GLN A 51 -8.09 0.53 17.31
C GLN A 51 -7.20 0.37 18.54
N GLU A 52 -6.45 -0.73 18.62
CA GLU A 52 -5.51 -1.01 19.70
C GLU A 52 -4.17 -0.28 19.56
N GLY A 53 -3.92 0.38 18.42
CA GLY A 53 -2.64 1.00 18.11
C GLY A 53 -1.49 -0.01 17.92
N THR A 54 -1.80 -1.29 17.73
CA THR A 54 -0.82 -2.37 17.54
C THR A 54 -0.43 -2.58 16.07
N LEU A 55 -1.01 -1.79 15.16
CA LEU A 55 -0.78 -1.88 13.72
C LEU A 55 0.68 -1.55 13.37
N ARG A 56 1.47 -2.58 13.08
CA ARG A 56 2.88 -2.44 12.72
C ARG A 56 3.00 -1.90 11.30
N SER A 57 3.85 -0.89 11.12
CA SER A 57 4.24 -0.46 9.77
C SER A 57 5.01 -1.59 9.07
N GLU A 58 4.52 -2.04 7.92
CA GLU A 58 5.26 -2.98 7.08
C GLU A 58 6.54 -2.30 6.57
N ALA A 59 7.69 -2.90 6.87
CA ALA A 59 8.95 -2.42 6.31
C ALA A 59 8.94 -2.64 4.79
N PRO A 60 9.36 -1.65 3.98
CA PRO A 60 9.43 -1.82 2.54
C PRO A 60 10.37 -2.98 2.17
N ALA A 61 9.86 -3.92 1.39
CA ALA A 61 10.64 -5.05 0.91
C ALA A 61 11.78 -4.56 -0.03
N PRO A 62 13.02 -5.05 0.13
CA PRO A 62 14.11 -4.76 -0.80
C PRO A 62 13.77 -5.21 -2.22
N ARG A 63 14.20 -4.43 -3.23
CA ARG A 63 14.00 -4.74 -4.65
C ARG A 63 15.31 -4.61 -5.42
N ARG A 64 15.42 -5.29 -6.56
CA ARG A 64 16.57 -5.12 -7.47
C ARG A 64 16.33 -3.94 -8.42
N CYS A 65 17.33 -3.09 -8.58
CA CYS A 65 17.28 -1.99 -9.53
C CYS A 65 17.30 -2.50 -10.98
N PRO A 66 16.38 -2.08 -11.85
CA PRO A 66 16.39 -2.50 -13.26
C PRO A 66 17.60 -2.02 -14.06
N SER A 67 18.34 -1.01 -13.57
CA SER A 67 19.47 -0.40 -14.29
C SER A 67 20.82 -0.99 -13.90
N CYS A 68 21.15 -1.02 -12.60
CA CYS A 68 22.42 -1.54 -12.09
C CYS A 68 22.32 -2.94 -11.46
N THR A 69 21.11 -3.48 -11.29
CA THR A 69 20.82 -4.79 -10.67
C THR A 69 21.09 -4.91 -9.16
N ASP A 70 21.58 -3.84 -8.52
CA ASP A 70 21.78 -3.78 -7.07
C ASP A 70 20.48 -3.83 -6.29
N TRP A 71 20.56 -4.37 -5.07
CA TRP A 71 19.47 -4.36 -4.12
C TRP A 71 19.36 -2.99 -3.43
N PHE A 72 18.14 -2.47 -3.35
CA PHE A 72 17.85 -1.25 -2.61
C PHE A 72 16.50 -1.33 -1.92
N VAL A 73 16.35 -0.55 -0.86
CA VAL A 73 15.06 -0.38 -0.17
C VAL A 73 14.34 0.80 -0.83
N PRO A 74 13.19 0.58 -1.50
CA PRO A 74 12.48 1.67 -2.16
C PRO A 74 11.87 2.62 -1.13
N TYR A 75 12.06 3.92 -1.35
CA TYR A 75 11.31 4.96 -0.67
C TYR A 75 10.11 5.37 -1.53
N GLY A 76 8.89 5.18 -1.02
CA GLY A 76 7.65 5.46 -1.76
C GLY A 76 7.53 4.65 -3.05
N SER A 77 7.33 5.33 -4.18
CA SER A 77 7.18 4.71 -5.51
C SER A 77 8.50 4.58 -6.30
N ALA A 78 9.65 4.70 -5.62
CA ALA A 78 10.96 4.60 -6.26
C ALA A 78 11.15 3.25 -6.99
N ARG A 79 11.45 3.33 -8.29
CA ARG A 79 11.74 2.17 -9.15
C ARG A 79 13.23 1.91 -9.37
N PHE A 80 14.07 2.90 -9.07
CA PHE A 80 15.51 2.86 -9.28
C PHE A 80 16.22 3.21 -7.97
N CYS A 81 17.41 2.66 -7.75
CA CYS A 81 18.19 2.90 -6.54
C CYS A 81 18.76 4.32 -6.46
N SER A 82 18.86 5.04 -7.60
CA SER A 82 19.44 6.38 -7.68
C SER A 82 18.95 7.14 -8.91
N ASP A 83 19.10 8.46 -8.92
CA ASP A 83 18.78 9.31 -10.07
C ASP A 83 19.58 8.97 -11.34
N PRO A 84 20.89 8.64 -11.28
CA PRO A 84 21.61 8.13 -12.44
C PRO A 84 20.96 6.87 -13.04
N CYS A 85 20.57 5.91 -12.18
CA CYS A 85 19.90 4.69 -12.63
C CYS A 85 18.52 4.98 -13.25
N LYS A 86 17.81 5.98 -12.74
CA LYS A 86 16.54 6.47 -13.31
C LYS A 86 16.75 7.07 -14.71
N SER A 87 17.81 7.86 -14.91
CA SER A 87 18.17 8.43 -16.21
C SER A 87 18.54 7.35 -17.23
N ILE A 88 19.36 6.37 -16.86
CA ILE A 88 19.68 5.20 -17.70
C ILE A 88 18.41 4.43 -18.08
N GLY A 89 17.53 4.20 -17.10
CA GLY A 89 16.27 3.51 -17.32
C GLY A 89 15.32 4.24 -18.27
N ARG A 90 15.36 5.58 -18.31
CA ARG A 90 14.61 6.38 -19.30
C ARG A 90 15.20 6.24 -20.70
N LEU A 91 16.53 6.27 -20.85
CA LEU A 91 17.20 6.10 -22.14
C LEU A 91 16.89 4.74 -22.76
N LYS A 92 16.95 3.65 -21.97
CA LYS A 92 16.62 2.29 -22.42
C LYS A 92 15.18 2.11 -22.91
N ARG A 93 14.25 3.02 -22.58
CA ARG A 93 12.84 2.97 -23.00
C ARG A 93 12.55 3.83 -24.23
N ALA A 94 13.48 4.70 -24.61
CA ALA A 94 13.34 5.63 -25.73
C ALA A 94 13.92 5.06 -27.05
N ILE A 95 14.60 3.92 -26.97
CA ILE A 95 15.14 3.12 -28.07
C ILE A 95 14.25 1.90 -28.21
#